data_AF-A0A4Z1ENI9-F1
#
_entry.id   AF-A0A4Z1ENI9-F1
#
_cell.length_a   1.000
_cell.length_b   1.000
_cell.length_c   1.000
_cell.angle_alpha   90.00
_cell.angle_beta   90.00
_cell.angle_gamma   90.00
#
_symmetry.space_group_name_H-M   'P 1'
#
loop_
_entity.id
_entity.type
_entity.pdbx_description
1 polymer ?
#
loop_
_entity_poly.entity_id
_entity_poly.type
_entity_poly.pdbx_seq_one_letter_code
_entity_poly.pdbx_strand_id
1 'polypeptide(L)'
;MSTNLKIRASDLPDAEVFALSGDWPREFRPPPVIFEHLNLLVKFGRYVTIAEAQCLWIIKKDLGDEVPVPEIYGWRVDGDYVFIYMELIRGVTLKHQWDFMNDSGRTSVCEQLNKIVSSLRSVEQDPQDPFIGSLSRGHLSDIIIENQPPGGPFAIIEQFNDYFSSLPWLPFTLPDNFKDPWREYLPDDGSIKLTHGDLSRGNIIISPTTPPRVLAIIDWTHCGRFPDYWEYCKAAHMCSLREFYLNKAV
;
A
#
# COMPACT_ATOMS: atom_id res chain seq x y z
N MET A 1 20.50 10.84 26.70
CA MET A 1 20.37 12.03 25.82
C MET A 1 20.15 11.52 24.42
N SER A 2 18.90 11.52 23.95
CA SER A 2 18.57 11.03 22.60
C SER A 2 18.83 12.16 21.61
N THR A 3 19.94 12.09 20.88
CA THR A 3 20.19 12.97 19.74
C THR A 3 19.29 12.52 18.60
N ASN A 4 18.14 13.17 18.45
CA ASN A 4 17.33 13.10 17.23
C ASN A 4 18.11 13.75 16.07
N LEU A 5 19.02 12.98 15.46
CA LEU A 5 19.58 13.31 14.16
C LEU A 5 18.47 13.09 13.13
N LYS A 6 17.71 14.15 12.85
CA LYS A 6 16.87 14.20 11.64
C LYS A 6 17.81 14.28 10.45
N ILE A 7 18.16 13.12 9.90
CA ILE A 7 18.96 13.01 8.69
C ILE A 7 18.16 13.68 7.57
N ARG A 8 18.77 14.63 6.85
CA ARG A 8 18.13 15.21 5.67
C ARG A 8 18.36 14.28 4.49
N ALA A 9 17.37 14.15 3.60
CA ALA A 9 17.53 13.35 2.39
C ALA A 9 18.72 13.79 1.51
N SER A 10 19.18 15.05 1.63
CA SER A 10 20.40 15.55 0.98
C SER A 10 21.70 14.93 1.48
N ASP A 11 21.68 14.33 2.67
CA ASP A 11 22.87 13.84 3.38
C ASP A 11 23.08 12.33 3.16
N LEU A 12 22.22 11.68 2.35
CA LEU A 12 22.21 10.25 2.13
C LEU A 12 22.79 9.90 0.75
N PRO A 13 23.91 9.15 0.67
CA PRO A 13 24.58 8.91 -0.59
C PRO A 13 23.92 7.79 -1.39
N ASP A 14 23.27 8.14 -2.51
CA ASP A 14 22.71 7.19 -3.49
C ASP A 14 23.71 6.09 -3.90
N ALA A 15 24.99 6.45 -4.01
CA ALA A 15 26.07 5.51 -4.34
C ALA A 15 26.23 4.40 -3.30
N GLU A 16 25.99 4.68 -2.02
CA GLU A 16 26.04 3.69 -0.94
C GLU A 16 24.82 2.77 -0.99
N VAL A 17 23.64 3.31 -1.32
CA VAL A 17 22.41 2.50 -1.52
C VAL A 17 22.62 1.50 -2.66
N PHE A 18 23.15 1.94 -3.80
CA PHE A 18 23.45 1.04 -4.91
C PHE A 18 24.56 0.02 -4.57
N ALA A 19 25.61 0.44 -3.86
CA ALA A 19 26.67 -0.46 -3.44
C ALA A 19 26.17 -1.55 -2.48
N LEU A 20 25.27 -1.20 -1.56
CA LEU A 20 24.71 -2.11 -0.56
C LEU A 20 23.59 -2.99 -1.10
N SER A 21 22.88 -2.55 -2.14
CA SER A 21 21.84 -3.37 -2.74
C SER A 21 22.38 -4.55 -3.53
N GLY A 22 23.60 -4.46 -4.07
CA GLY A 22 24.15 -5.45 -5.00
C GLY A 22 23.58 -5.36 -6.42
N ASP A 23 24.09 -6.19 -7.32
CA ASP A 23 23.69 -6.22 -8.74
C ASP A 23 22.38 -7.01 -8.92
N TRP A 24 21.26 -6.30 -8.99
CA TRP A 24 19.96 -6.91 -9.34
C TRP A 24 19.65 -6.70 -10.83
N PRO A 25 19.05 -7.70 -11.52
CA PRO A 25 18.56 -7.51 -12.88
C PRO A 25 17.60 -6.31 -12.93
N ARG A 26 17.65 -5.53 -14.01
CA ARG A 26 16.88 -4.28 -14.19
C ARG A 26 15.36 -4.43 -14.02
N GLU A 27 14.85 -5.65 -14.02
CA GLU A 27 13.43 -6.00 -13.96
C GLU A 27 12.93 -6.29 -12.53
N PHE A 28 13.81 -6.42 -11.54
CA PHE A 28 13.42 -6.71 -10.15
C PHE A 28 13.32 -5.45 -9.28
N ARG A 29 12.33 -5.42 -8.38
CA ARG A 29 12.30 -4.47 -7.26
C ARG A 29 13.39 -4.90 -6.27
N PRO A 30 14.48 -4.12 -6.10
CA PRO A 30 15.55 -4.51 -5.19
C PRO A 30 15.04 -4.50 -3.74
N PRO A 31 15.60 -5.35 -2.86
CA PRO A 31 15.27 -5.29 -1.44
C PRO A 31 15.66 -3.92 -0.87
N PRO A 32 14.90 -3.40 0.12
CA PRO A 32 15.28 -2.16 0.78
C PRO A 32 16.65 -2.27 1.46
N VAL A 33 17.39 -1.17 1.45
CA VAL A 33 18.68 -1.06 2.16
C VAL A 33 18.42 -0.56 3.58
N ILE A 34 19.02 -1.22 4.57
CA ILE A 34 18.82 -0.90 5.99
C ILE A 34 20.11 -0.32 6.58
N PHE A 35 20.01 0.86 7.17
CA PHE A 35 21.05 1.50 7.94
C PHE A 35 20.64 1.49 9.42
N GLU A 36 20.90 0.37 10.11
CA GLU A 36 20.43 0.15 11.48
C GLU A 36 20.87 1.25 12.46
N HIS A 37 22.13 1.69 12.35
CA HIS A 37 22.72 2.71 13.21
C HIS A 37 22.07 4.09 13.05
N LEU A 38 21.34 4.29 11.95
CA LEU A 38 20.61 5.52 11.62
C LEU A 38 19.09 5.38 11.83
N ASN A 39 18.60 4.20 12.22
CA ASN A 39 17.17 3.87 12.24
C ASN A 39 16.49 4.19 10.89
N LEU A 40 17.17 3.89 9.79
CA LEU A 40 16.79 4.27 8.43
C LEU A 40 16.64 3.03 7.56
N LEU A 41 15.56 3.04 6.78
CA LEU A 41 15.33 2.11 5.68
C LEU A 41 15.16 2.92 4.39
N VAL A 42 15.84 2.47 3.33
CA VAL A 42 15.78 3.08 2.00
C VAL A 42 15.13 2.12 1.04
N LYS A 43 13.90 2.44 0.62
CA LYS A 43 13.20 1.73 -0.46
C LYS A 43 13.52 2.44 -1.76
N PHE A 44 13.95 1.70 -2.78
CA PHE A 44 14.34 2.30 -4.04
C PHE A 44 14.08 1.38 -5.23
N GLY A 45 14.04 1.95 -6.43
CA GLY A 45 13.87 1.20 -7.67
C GLY A 45 13.10 1.97 -8.73
N ARG A 46 13.01 1.38 -9.93
CA ARG A 46 12.33 1.96 -11.09
C ARG A 46 10.80 1.88 -11.01
N TYR A 47 10.30 0.97 -10.19
CA TYR A 47 8.87 0.79 -9.89
C TYR A 47 8.45 1.39 -8.55
N VAL A 48 9.38 2.05 -7.85
CA VAL A 48 9.05 2.84 -6.67
C VAL A 48 8.55 4.19 -7.16
N THR A 49 7.45 4.67 -6.59
CA THR A 49 6.85 5.94 -6.99
C THR A 49 6.85 6.92 -5.82
N ILE A 50 6.92 8.22 -6.14
CA ILE A 50 6.78 9.27 -5.12
C ILE A 50 5.41 9.24 -4.43
N ALA A 51 4.42 8.59 -5.04
CA ALA A 51 3.08 8.45 -4.47
C ALA A 51 3.10 7.70 -3.14
N GLU A 52 3.92 6.66 -2.99
CA GLU A 52 4.07 5.96 -1.70
C GLU A 52 4.59 6.90 -0.59
N ALA A 53 5.61 7.70 -0.89
CA ALA A 53 6.16 8.66 0.07
C ALA A 53 5.13 9.75 0.43
N GLN A 54 4.36 10.23 -0.56
CA GLN A 54 3.28 11.19 -0.34
C GLN A 54 2.17 10.60 0.52
N CYS A 55 1.79 9.33 0.29
CA CYS A 55 0.79 8.63 1.11
C CYS A 55 1.23 8.54 2.57
N LEU A 56 2.45 8.06 2.81
CA LEU A 56 3.02 7.98 4.16
C LEU A 56 3.04 9.35 4.85
N TRP A 57 3.46 10.39 4.12
CA TRP A 57 3.50 11.76 4.65
C TRP A 57 2.10 12.29 5.01
N ILE A 58 1.11 12.13 4.13
CA ILE A 58 -0.28 12.58 4.36
C ILE A 58 -0.89 11.84 5.54
N ILE A 59 -0.77 10.51 5.59
CA ILE A 59 -1.30 9.70 6.68
C ILE A 59 -0.67 10.11 8.01
N LYS A 60 0.65 10.25 8.08
CA LYS A 60 1.31 10.65 9.33
C LYS A 60 0.92 12.06 9.77
N LYS A 61 0.77 12.98 8.82
CA LYS A 61 0.37 14.37 9.08
C LYS A 61 -1.07 14.47 9.60
N ASP A 62 -2.00 13.78 8.96
CA ASP A 62 -3.44 13.97 9.19
C ASP A 62 -4.00 13.00 10.24
N LEU A 63 -3.39 11.82 10.42
CA LEU A 63 -3.85 10.77 11.36
C LEU A 63 -2.86 10.48 12.51
N GLY A 64 -1.64 11.03 12.48
CA GLY A 64 -0.69 10.93 13.59
C GLY A 64 -0.35 9.48 13.97
N ASP A 65 -0.74 9.09 15.20
CA ASP A 65 -0.50 7.75 15.74
C ASP A 65 -1.73 6.84 15.69
N GLU A 66 -2.88 7.35 15.21
CA GLU A 66 -4.09 6.54 15.00
C GLU A 66 -3.89 5.51 13.88
N VAL A 67 -3.07 5.87 12.89
CA VAL A 67 -2.59 4.96 11.84
C VAL A 67 -1.06 4.92 11.90
N PRO A 68 -0.47 3.89 12.55
CA PRO A 68 0.98 3.81 12.67
C PRO A 68 1.60 3.48 11.31
N VAL A 69 2.40 4.41 10.80
CA VAL A 69 3.16 4.27 9.54
C VAL A 69 4.60 4.74 9.76
N PRO A 70 5.58 4.26 8.97
CA PRO A 70 6.94 4.79 9.02
C PRO A 70 6.99 6.30 8.76
N GLU A 71 7.76 7.04 9.58
CA GLU A 71 8.03 8.45 9.28
C GLU A 71 8.86 8.59 8.00
N ILE A 72 8.45 9.50 7.11
CA ILE A 72 9.23 9.86 5.92
C ILE A 72 10.26 10.93 6.29
N TYR A 73 11.53 10.65 6.00
CA TYR A 73 12.61 11.62 6.10
C TYR A 73 12.84 12.38 4.78
N GLY A 74 12.44 11.76 3.66
CA GLY A 74 12.36 12.41 2.35
C GLY A 74 12.39 11.41 1.20
N TRP A 75 12.41 11.91 -0.02
CA TRP A 75 12.58 11.11 -1.23
C TRP A 75 13.46 11.85 -2.25
N ARG A 76 14.02 11.09 -3.18
CA ARG A 76 14.82 11.60 -4.30
C ARG A 76 14.45 10.87 -5.58
N VAL A 77 14.56 11.57 -6.70
CA VAL A 77 14.49 10.98 -8.04
C VAL A 77 15.87 11.14 -8.69
N ASP A 78 16.44 10.05 -9.17
CA ASP A 78 17.69 10.04 -9.94
C ASP A 78 17.51 9.19 -11.20
N GLY A 79 17.49 9.85 -12.36
CA GLY A 79 17.08 9.21 -13.61
C GLY A 79 15.67 8.63 -13.52
N ASP A 80 15.57 7.31 -13.72
CA ASP A 80 14.33 6.54 -13.62
C ASP A 80 14.19 5.78 -12.29
N TYR A 81 15.06 6.06 -11.31
CA TYR A 81 14.97 5.51 -9.97
C TYR A 81 14.34 6.52 -9.02
N VAL A 82 13.48 6.02 -8.14
CA VAL A 82 13.00 6.75 -6.96
C VAL A 82 13.61 6.12 -5.72
N PHE A 83 14.00 6.96 -4.76
CA PHE A 83 14.48 6.59 -3.44
C PHE A 83 13.55 7.19 -2.39
N ILE A 84 13.08 6.37 -1.46
CA ILE A 84 12.26 6.77 -0.32
C ILE A 84 13.05 6.46 0.95
N TYR A 85 13.34 7.50 1.70
CA TYR A 85 14.07 7.45 2.97
C TYR A 85 13.07 7.53 4.11
N MET A 86 12.97 6.45 4.89
CA MET A 86 11.94 6.32 5.93
C MET A 86 12.44 5.61 7.18
N GLU A 87 11.67 5.75 8.25
CA GLU A 87 11.92 5.12 9.54
C GLU A 87 12.03 3.59 9.41
N LEU A 88 13.09 3.03 9.99
CA LEU A 88 13.19 1.60 10.19
C LEU A 88 12.33 1.18 11.40
N ILE A 89 11.23 0.47 11.14
CA ILE A 89 10.39 -0.09 12.20
C ILE A 89 10.97 -1.41 12.69
N ARG A 90 11.38 -1.43 13.96
CA ARG A 90 11.98 -2.62 14.61
C ARG A 90 10.89 -3.53 15.17
N GLY A 91 10.54 -4.56 14.42
CA GLY A 91 9.58 -5.57 14.83
C GLY A 91 9.62 -6.81 13.94
N VAL A 92 8.57 -7.60 14.01
CA VAL A 92 8.39 -8.80 13.18
C VAL A 92 7.10 -8.68 12.39
N THR A 93 7.05 -9.23 11.18
CA THR A 93 5.83 -9.20 10.39
C THR A 93 4.76 -10.09 11.02
N LEU A 94 3.50 -9.66 10.95
CA LEU A 94 2.36 -10.44 11.42
C LEU A 94 2.30 -11.79 10.71
N LYS A 95 2.67 -11.84 9.42
CA LYS A 95 2.76 -13.08 8.63
C LYS A 95 3.68 -14.12 9.29
N HIS A 96 4.84 -13.69 9.78
CA HIS A 96 5.81 -14.60 10.38
C HIS A 96 5.35 -15.13 11.74
N GLN A 97 4.64 -14.31 12.52
CA GLN A 97 4.20 -14.68 13.87
C GLN A 97 2.81 -15.32 13.93
N TRP A 98 1.99 -15.19 12.89
CA TRP A 98 0.57 -15.54 12.93
C TRP A 98 0.29 -16.95 13.45
N ASP A 99 1.05 -17.93 12.96
CA ASP A 99 0.84 -19.34 13.27
C ASP A 99 1.31 -19.71 14.69
N PHE A 100 2.19 -18.89 15.29
CA PHE A 100 2.71 -19.06 16.65
C PHE A 100 1.93 -18.27 17.71
N MET A 101 1.04 -17.35 17.29
CA MET A 101 0.19 -16.61 18.21
C MET A 101 -0.97 -17.46 18.73
N ASN A 102 -1.26 -17.33 20.03
CA ASN A 102 -2.49 -17.84 20.61
C ASN A 102 -3.71 -16.99 20.23
N ASP A 103 -4.92 -17.48 20.53
CA ASP A 103 -6.16 -16.83 20.14
C ASP A 103 -6.32 -15.44 20.76
N SER A 104 -5.88 -15.25 22.01
CA SER A 104 -5.91 -13.93 22.66
C SER A 104 -5.03 -12.90 21.94
N GLY A 105 -3.83 -13.31 21.51
CA GLY A 105 -2.93 -12.47 20.72
C GLY A 105 -3.50 -12.12 19.36
N ARG A 106 -4.07 -13.11 18.65
CA ARG A 106 -4.75 -12.88 17.36
C ARG A 106 -5.92 -11.91 17.50
N THR A 107 -6.80 -12.12 18.49
CA THR A 107 -7.92 -11.22 18.77
C THR A 107 -7.46 -9.81 19.08
N SER A 108 -6.43 -9.66 19.93
CA SER A 108 -5.87 -8.34 20.26
C SER A 108 -5.31 -7.61 19.03
N VAL A 109 -4.64 -8.31 18.11
CA VAL A 109 -4.17 -7.71 16.85
C VAL A 109 -5.34 -7.34 15.95
N CYS A 110 -6.36 -8.20 15.81
CA CYS A 110 -7.55 -7.90 15.02
C CYS A 110 -8.29 -6.64 15.52
N GLU A 111 -8.42 -6.49 16.84
CA GLU A 111 -9.02 -5.29 17.46
C GLU A 111 -8.22 -4.02 17.17
N GLN A 112 -6.89 -4.09 17.22
CA GLN A 112 -6.01 -2.98 16.87
C GLN A 112 -6.15 -2.61 15.38
N LEU A 113 -6.12 -3.60 14.49
CA LEU A 113 -6.28 -3.39 13.05
C LEU A 113 -7.65 -2.81 12.72
N ASN A 114 -8.72 -3.24 13.40
CA ASN A 114 -10.04 -2.68 13.22
C ASN A 114 -10.07 -1.17 13.55
N LYS A 115 -9.44 -0.76 14.65
CA LYS A 115 -9.32 0.66 15.03
C LYS A 115 -8.50 1.45 14.02
N ILE A 116 -7.36 0.90 13.59
CA ILE A 116 -6.47 1.54 12.61
C ILE A 116 -7.18 1.74 11.28
N VAL A 117 -7.82 0.69 10.74
CA VAL A 117 -8.56 0.75 9.47
C VAL A 117 -9.77 1.69 9.58
N SER A 118 -10.46 1.71 10.72
CA SER A 118 -11.57 2.64 10.95
C SER A 118 -11.10 4.10 10.94
N SER A 119 -9.93 4.38 11.54
CA SER A 119 -9.32 5.71 11.55
C SER A 119 -8.83 6.11 10.15
N LEU A 120 -8.23 5.19 9.40
CA LEU A 120 -7.86 5.43 8.01
C LEU A 120 -9.08 5.80 7.15
N ARG A 121 -10.20 5.09 7.34
CA ARG A 121 -11.43 5.26 6.56
C ARG A 121 -12.32 6.41 7.04
N SER A 122 -11.97 7.07 8.15
CA SER A 122 -12.64 8.29 8.59
C SER A 122 -12.16 9.53 7.82
N VAL A 123 -11.03 9.45 7.10
CA VAL A 123 -10.51 10.55 6.28
C VAL A 123 -11.45 10.85 5.11
N GLU A 124 -12.24 11.90 5.29
CA GLU A 124 -13.10 12.40 4.23
C GLU A 124 -12.30 13.15 3.16
N GLN A 125 -12.87 13.25 1.96
CA GLN A 125 -12.39 14.14 0.92
C GLN A 125 -13.20 15.43 0.93
N ASP A 126 -12.73 16.45 0.23
CA ASP A 126 -13.53 17.63 -0.04
C ASP A 126 -14.82 17.19 -0.79
N PRO A 127 -16.02 17.43 -0.23
CA PRO A 127 -17.27 17.09 -0.89
C PRO A 127 -17.47 17.79 -2.24
N GLN A 128 -16.77 18.90 -2.49
CA GLN A 128 -16.82 19.65 -3.75
C GLN A 128 -15.87 19.12 -4.82
N ASP A 129 -14.93 18.24 -4.44
CA ASP A 129 -13.91 17.70 -5.34
C ASP A 129 -13.64 16.21 -5.07
N PRO A 130 -14.69 15.35 -5.16
CA PRO A 130 -14.55 13.93 -4.93
C PRO A 130 -13.75 13.28 -6.05
N PHE A 131 -12.89 12.33 -5.69
CA PHE A 131 -12.14 11.55 -6.66
C PHE A 131 -11.78 10.15 -6.17
N ILE A 132 -11.72 9.22 -7.11
CA ILE A 132 -11.15 7.88 -6.98
C ILE A 132 -9.84 7.89 -7.76
N GLY A 133 -8.73 7.66 -7.08
CA GLY A 133 -7.41 7.93 -7.63
C GLY A 133 -6.30 7.75 -6.61
N SER A 134 -5.05 7.79 -7.08
CA SER A 134 -3.90 7.99 -6.17
C SER A 134 -4.03 9.33 -5.44
N LEU A 135 -3.42 9.47 -4.26
CA LEU A 135 -3.52 10.73 -3.48
C LEU A 135 -2.95 11.96 -4.19
N SER A 136 -2.06 11.76 -5.17
CA SER A 136 -1.55 12.81 -6.04
C SER A 136 -2.46 13.12 -7.24
N ARG A 137 -3.67 12.53 -7.28
CA ARG A 137 -4.64 12.60 -8.39
C ARG A 137 -4.11 12.05 -9.72
N GLY A 138 -3.04 11.26 -9.68
CA GLY A 138 -2.55 10.50 -10.83
C GLY A 138 -3.30 9.17 -10.99
N HIS A 139 -2.83 8.36 -11.94
CA HIS A 139 -3.36 7.02 -12.20
C HIS A 139 -3.41 6.14 -10.95
N LEU A 140 -4.36 5.21 -10.95
CA LEU A 140 -4.49 4.23 -9.89
C LEU A 140 -3.25 3.32 -9.87
N SER A 141 -2.52 3.37 -8.76
CA SER A 141 -1.46 2.42 -8.45
C SER A 141 -2.12 1.20 -7.80
N ASP A 142 -2.65 0.27 -8.58
CA ASP A 142 -3.18 -0.99 -8.05
C ASP A 142 -2.68 -2.13 -8.94
N ILE A 143 -2.13 -3.20 -8.37
CA ILE A 143 -1.59 -4.33 -9.15
C ILE A 143 -2.59 -4.97 -10.14
N ILE A 144 -3.89 -4.86 -9.88
CA ILE A 144 -4.95 -5.33 -10.79
C ILE A 144 -5.05 -4.41 -12.03
N ILE A 145 -4.66 -3.14 -11.87
CA ILE A 145 -4.78 -2.04 -12.84
C ILE A 145 -3.42 -1.65 -13.45
N GLU A 146 -2.29 -1.98 -12.83
CA GLU A 146 -0.93 -1.48 -13.16
C GLU A 146 -0.50 -1.78 -14.62
N ASN A 147 -1.05 -2.83 -15.23
CA ASN A 147 -0.79 -3.21 -16.64
C ASN A 147 -1.99 -2.97 -17.57
N GLN A 148 -2.98 -2.22 -17.11
CA GLN A 148 -4.19 -1.90 -17.86
C GLN A 148 -4.10 -0.47 -18.42
N PRO A 149 -4.93 -0.10 -19.40
CA PRO A 149 -5.01 1.29 -19.87
C PRO A 149 -5.15 2.24 -18.68
N PRO A 150 -4.50 3.41 -18.67
CA PRO A 150 -4.50 4.26 -17.49
C PRO A 150 -5.93 4.64 -17.06
N GLY A 151 -6.29 4.27 -15.82
CA GLY A 151 -7.57 4.56 -15.22
C GLY A 151 -7.52 5.73 -14.24
N GLY A 152 -8.57 6.54 -14.27
CA GLY A 152 -8.80 7.62 -13.31
C GLY A 152 -7.95 8.89 -13.51
N PRO A 153 -8.14 9.90 -12.64
CA PRO A 153 -9.06 9.88 -11.52
C PRO A 153 -10.54 9.88 -11.95
N PHE A 154 -11.39 9.16 -11.21
CA PHE A 154 -12.84 9.12 -11.46
C PHE A 154 -13.58 9.98 -10.46
N ALA A 155 -14.66 10.65 -10.87
CA ALA A 155 -15.41 11.52 -9.97
C ALA A 155 -16.38 10.73 -9.06
N ILE A 156 -16.91 9.61 -9.57
CA ILE A 156 -17.93 8.80 -8.89
C ILE A 156 -17.63 7.31 -9.03
N ILE A 157 -18.20 6.50 -8.12
CA ILE A 157 -17.99 5.05 -8.05
C ILE A 157 -18.46 4.35 -9.33
N GLU A 158 -19.58 4.79 -9.93
CA GLU A 158 -20.10 4.26 -11.19
C GLU A 158 -19.04 4.27 -12.30
N GLN A 159 -18.34 5.39 -12.49
CA GLN A 159 -17.29 5.53 -13.51
C GLN A 159 -16.11 4.60 -13.25
N PHE A 160 -15.71 4.44 -11.98
CA PHE A 160 -14.68 3.49 -11.61
C PHE A 160 -15.13 2.05 -11.85
N ASN A 161 -16.38 1.70 -11.50
CA ASN A 161 -16.94 0.37 -11.68
C ASN A 161 -17.04 0.02 -13.17
N ASP A 162 -17.53 0.93 -14.00
CA ASP A 162 -17.60 0.74 -15.46
C ASP A 162 -16.21 0.50 -16.05
N TYR A 163 -15.24 1.32 -15.67
CA TYR A 163 -13.86 1.14 -16.09
C TYR A 163 -13.32 -0.22 -15.63
N PHE A 164 -13.43 -0.53 -14.33
CA PHE A 164 -12.89 -1.76 -13.74
C PHE A 164 -13.50 -3.01 -14.37
N SER A 165 -14.82 -3.01 -14.57
CA SER A 165 -15.54 -4.13 -15.15
C SER A 165 -15.22 -4.30 -16.65
N SER A 166 -14.82 -3.24 -17.35
CA SER A 166 -14.38 -3.31 -18.75
C SER A 166 -13.03 -4.02 -18.94
N LEU A 167 -12.15 -4.02 -17.93
CA LEU A 167 -10.76 -4.47 -18.05
C LEU A 167 -10.59 -5.91 -18.54
N PRO A 168 -11.32 -6.91 -18.01
CA PRO A 168 -11.22 -8.29 -18.47
C PRO A 168 -11.60 -8.48 -19.95
N TRP A 169 -12.34 -7.52 -20.51
CA TRP A 169 -12.90 -7.60 -21.87
C TRP A 169 -12.02 -6.96 -22.94
N LEU A 170 -11.06 -6.12 -22.55
CA LEU A 170 -10.18 -5.40 -23.48
C LEU A 170 -9.49 -6.28 -24.54
N PRO A 171 -9.10 -7.54 -24.25
CA PRO A 171 -8.49 -8.41 -25.26
C PRO A 171 -9.45 -8.92 -26.35
N PHE A 172 -10.76 -8.70 -26.22
CA PHE A 172 -11.78 -9.28 -27.09
C PHE A 172 -12.45 -8.25 -27.99
N THR A 173 -12.85 -8.67 -29.20
CA THR A 173 -13.73 -7.88 -30.07
C THR A 173 -15.18 -8.15 -29.67
N LEU A 174 -15.80 -7.19 -29.00
CA LEU A 174 -17.17 -7.30 -28.49
C LEU A 174 -18.17 -6.57 -29.39
N PRO A 175 -19.44 -7.03 -29.46
CA PRO A 175 -20.52 -6.25 -30.06
C PRO A 175 -20.71 -4.89 -29.36
N ASP A 176 -21.15 -3.87 -30.09
CA ASP A 176 -21.40 -2.52 -29.55
C ASP A 176 -22.40 -2.48 -28.38
N ASN A 177 -23.27 -3.49 -28.28
CA ASN A 177 -24.27 -3.62 -27.22
C ASN A 177 -23.86 -4.60 -26.11
N PHE A 178 -22.59 -5.05 -26.09
CA PHE A 178 -22.10 -5.90 -25.01
C PHE A 178 -22.23 -5.19 -23.67
N LYS A 179 -22.88 -5.87 -22.73
CA LYS A 179 -22.94 -5.46 -21.35
C LYS A 179 -22.24 -6.52 -20.53
N ASP A 180 -21.27 -6.10 -19.75
CA ASP A 180 -20.59 -6.96 -18.81
C ASP A 180 -21.63 -7.50 -17.80
N PRO A 181 -21.85 -8.83 -17.73
CA PRO A 181 -22.82 -9.42 -16.81
C PRO A 181 -22.39 -9.34 -15.35
N TRP A 182 -21.11 -9.03 -15.05
CA TRP A 182 -20.64 -8.86 -13.67
C TRP A 182 -20.74 -7.42 -13.16
N ARG A 183 -20.98 -6.44 -14.04
CA ARG A 183 -21.03 -5.01 -13.68
C ARG A 183 -22.12 -4.69 -12.66
N GLU A 184 -23.26 -5.40 -12.72
CA GLU A 184 -24.39 -5.21 -11.81
C GLU A 184 -24.11 -5.63 -10.36
N TYR A 185 -23.05 -6.42 -10.13
CA TYR A 185 -22.63 -6.83 -8.79
C TYR A 185 -21.70 -5.82 -8.11
N LEU A 186 -21.31 -4.75 -8.80
CA LEU A 186 -20.51 -3.66 -8.25
C LEU A 186 -21.45 -2.52 -7.81
N PRO A 187 -21.56 -2.23 -6.50
CA PRO A 187 -22.43 -1.18 -6.00
C PRO A 187 -21.88 0.22 -6.35
N ASP A 188 -22.75 1.11 -6.82
CA ASP A 188 -22.42 2.49 -7.18
C ASP A 188 -22.74 3.49 -6.06
N ASP A 189 -23.54 3.08 -5.08
CA ASP A 189 -24.07 3.91 -3.98
C ASP A 189 -23.21 3.91 -2.70
N GLY A 190 -22.01 3.32 -2.80
CA GLY A 190 -21.03 3.31 -1.72
C GLY A 190 -20.38 4.66 -1.46
N SER A 191 -19.39 4.65 -0.58
CA SER A 191 -18.57 5.81 -0.24
C SER A 191 -17.13 5.65 -0.75
N ILE A 192 -16.48 6.77 -1.05
CA ILE A 192 -15.06 6.79 -1.44
C ILE A 192 -14.22 6.94 -0.17
N LYS A 193 -13.29 6.02 0.04
CA LYS A 193 -12.49 5.90 1.26
C LYS A 193 -11.00 5.85 0.96
N LEU A 194 -10.22 6.45 1.85
CA LEU A 194 -8.78 6.22 1.86
C LEU A 194 -8.52 4.74 2.17
N THR A 195 -7.75 4.11 1.31
CA THR A 195 -7.57 2.66 1.23
C THR A 195 -6.08 2.36 1.12
N HIS A 196 -5.62 1.32 1.82
CA HIS A 196 -4.22 0.87 1.79
C HIS A 196 -3.92 0.17 0.45
N GLY A 197 -4.83 -0.68 -0.02
CA GLY A 197 -4.77 -1.33 -1.32
C GLY A 197 -3.97 -2.64 -1.34
N ASP A 198 -3.09 -2.87 -0.37
CA ASP A 198 -2.45 -4.19 -0.15
C ASP A 198 -2.35 -4.56 1.34
N LEU A 199 -3.45 -4.48 2.09
CA LEU A 199 -3.41 -4.76 3.53
C LEU A 199 -3.31 -6.26 3.82
N SER A 200 -2.08 -6.79 3.77
CA SER A 200 -1.79 -8.20 4.04
C SER A 200 -1.00 -8.37 5.34
N ARG A 201 -1.03 -9.58 5.93
CA ARG A 201 -0.21 -9.92 7.12
C ARG A 201 1.30 -9.66 6.93
N GLY A 202 1.79 -9.62 5.68
CA GLY A 202 3.20 -9.31 5.40
C GLY A 202 3.52 -7.83 5.59
N ASN A 203 2.51 -6.97 5.45
CA ASN A 203 2.62 -5.51 5.45
C ASN A 203 2.25 -4.90 6.82
N ILE A 204 2.20 -5.74 7.86
CA ILE A 204 1.89 -5.34 9.23
C ILE A 204 3.07 -5.77 10.10
N ILE A 205 3.71 -4.80 10.76
CA ILE A 205 4.79 -5.05 11.73
C ILE A 205 4.20 -5.02 13.13
N ILE A 206 4.51 -6.03 13.93
CA ILE A 206 4.11 -6.13 15.33
C ILE A 206 5.31 -6.17 16.28
N SER A 207 5.07 -5.83 17.54
CA SER A 207 6.06 -5.94 18.61
C SER A 207 6.44 -7.40 18.85
N PRO A 208 7.73 -7.70 19.14
CA PRO A 208 8.14 -9.05 19.54
C PRO A 208 7.70 -9.42 20.97
N THR A 209 7.11 -8.48 21.70
CA THR A 209 6.63 -8.66 23.09
C THR A 209 5.19 -9.14 23.17
N THR A 210 4.83 -9.74 24.30
CA THR A 210 3.46 -10.08 24.66
C THR A 210 2.90 -9.04 25.66
N PRO A 211 1.69 -8.49 25.46
CA PRO A 211 0.79 -8.74 24.32
C PRO A 211 1.29 -8.09 23.02
N PRO A 212 0.97 -8.68 21.85
CA PRO A 212 1.38 -8.13 20.56
C PRO A 212 0.75 -6.76 20.31
N ARG A 213 1.56 -5.80 19.86
CA ARG A 213 1.12 -4.47 19.43
C ARG A 213 1.44 -4.24 17.97
N VAL A 214 0.51 -3.65 17.22
CA VAL A 214 0.78 -3.18 15.85
C VAL A 214 1.70 -1.97 15.94
N LEU A 215 2.90 -2.10 15.38
CA LEU A 215 3.92 -1.04 15.38
C LEU A 215 3.87 -0.19 14.13
N ALA A 216 3.54 -0.78 12.97
CA ALA A 216 3.35 -0.07 11.72
C ALA A 216 2.59 -0.89 10.68
N ILE A 217 1.87 -0.20 9.82
CA ILE A 217 1.45 -0.68 8.50
C ILE A 217 2.42 -0.12 7.47
N ILE A 218 2.94 -0.98 6.60
CA ILE A 218 3.99 -0.67 5.61
C ILE A 218 3.54 -1.00 4.19
N ASP A 219 4.33 -0.61 3.20
CA ASP A 219 4.07 -0.84 1.77
C ASP A 219 2.78 -0.19 1.25
N TRP A 220 2.77 1.14 1.28
CA TRP A 220 1.66 1.99 0.83
C TRP A 220 1.71 2.29 -0.67
N THR A 221 2.38 1.45 -1.46
CA THR A 221 2.53 1.59 -2.91
C THR A 221 1.19 1.64 -3.64
N HIS A 222 0.18 0.95 -3.09
CA HIS A 222 -1.16 0.86 -3.66
C HIS A 222 -2.20 1.76 -2.98
N CYS A 223 -1.73 2.70 -2.15
CA CYS A 223 -2.62 3.59 -1.42
C CYS A 223 -3.31 4.60 -2.34
N GLY A 224 -4.60 4.80 -2.10
CA GLY A 224 -5.39 5.78 -2.82
C GLY A 224 -6.79 5.91 -2.26
N ARG A 225 -7.60 6.72 -2.93
CA ARG A 225 -9.04 6.80 -2.70
C ARG A 225 -9.74 5.81 -3.61
N PHE A 226 -10.51 4.91 -3.01
CA PHE A 226 -11.22 3.83 -3.69
C PHE A 226 -12.63 3.67 -3.12
N PRO A 227 -13.54 2.98 -3.82
CA PRO A 227 -14.81 2.56 -3.23
C PRO A 227 -14.60 1.80 -1.92
N ASP A 228 -15.51 1.96 -0.98
CA ASP A 228 -15.43 1.38 0.36
C ASP A 228 -15.26 -0.14 0.39
N TYR A 229 -15.76 -0.85 -0.62
CA TYR A 229 -15.63 -2.30 -0.76
C TYR A 229 -14.22 -2.75 -1.21
N TRP A 230 -13.37 -1.84 -1.72
CA TRP A 230 -12.14 -2.20 -2.45
C TRP A 230 -11.12 -2.96 -1.61
N GLU A 231 -10.85 -2.52 -0.36
CA GLU A 231 -9.89 -3.19 0.53
C GLU A 231 -10.29 -4.66 0.79
N TYR A 232 -11.59 -4.94 0.94
CA TYR A 232 -12.10 -6.29 1.13
C TYR A 232 -11.90 -7.14 -0.12
N CYS A 233 -12.26 -6.62 -1.30
CA CYS A 233 -12.05 -7.31 -2.57
C CYS A 233 -10.57 -7.66 -2.79
N LYS A 234 -9.67 -6.73 -2.49
CA LYS A 234 -8.21 -6.93 -2.57
C LYS A 234 -7.72 -8.00 -1.60
N ALA A 235 -8.15 -7.94 -0.34
CA ALA A 235 -7.79 -8.94 0.65
C ALA A 235 -8.29 -10.35 0.25
N ALA A 236 -9.53 -10.46 -0.24
CA ALA A 236 -10.11 -11.72 -0.69
C ALA A 236 -9.36 -12.29 -1.91
N HIS A 237 -9.05 -11.45 -2.90
CA HIS A 237 -8.29 -11.85 -4.09
C HIS A 237 -6.87 -12.33 -3.75
N MET A 238 -6.18 -11.64 -2.84
CA MET A 238 -4.83 -12.03 -2.42
C MET A 238 -4.81 -13.32 -1.59
N CYS A 239 -5.84 -13.56 -0.78
CA CYS A 239 -6.00 -14.84 -0.08
C CYS A 239 -6.21 -16.00 -1.05
N SER A 240 -7.12 -15.85 -2.04
CA SER A 240 -7.41 -16.92 -3.00
C SER A 240 -6.22 -17.24 -3.93
N LEU A 241 -5.48 -16.23 -4.38
CA LEU A 241 -4.24 -16.43 -5.14
C LEU A 241 -3.21 -17.23 -4.32
N ARG A 242 -3.02 -16.89 -3.04
CA ARG A 242 -2.06 -17.60 -2.18
C ARG A 242 -2.47 -19.04 -1.94
N GLU A 243 -3.76 -19.33 -1.77
CA GLU A 243 -4.27 -20.71 -1.70
C GLU A 243 -4.05 -21.47 -3.02
N PHE A 244 -4.27 -20.81 -4.16
CA PHE A 244 -4.07 -21.43 -5.48
C PHE A 244 -2.59 -21.80 -5.74
N TYR A 245 -1.64 -20.96 -5.34
CA TYR A 245 -0.22 -21.26 -5.47
C TYR A 245 0.27 -22.32 -4.46
N LEU A 246 -0.30 -22.36 -3.25
CA LEU A 246 0.00 -23.43 -2.28
C LEU A 246 -0.56 -24.79 -2.73
N ASN A 247 -1.74 -24.81 -3.35
CA ASN A 247 -2.36 -26.04 -3.86
C ASN A 247 -1.72 -26.60 -5.15
N LYS A 248 -0.89 -25.80 -5.85
CA LYS A 248 -0.08 -26.26 -6.98
C LYS A 248 1.34 -26.68 -6.61
N ALA A 249 1.73 -26.49 -5.35
CA ALA A 249 3.05 -26.84 -4.82
C ALA A 249 3.04 -28.14 -3.98
N VAL A 250 1.97 -28.95 -4.08
CA VAL A 250 1.86 -30.30 -3.49
C VAL A 250 1.74 -31.33 -4.61
#